data_AF-A0A061PBG3-F1
#
_entry.id   AF-A0A061PBG3-F1
#
_cell.length_a   1.000
_cell.length_b   1.000
_cell.length_c   1.000
_cell.angle_alpha   90.00
_cell.angle_beta   90.00
_cell.angle_gamma   90.00
#
_symmetry.space_group_name_H-M   'P 1'
#
loop_
_entity.id
_entity.type
_entity.pdbx_description
1 polymer ?
#
loop_
_entity_poly.entity_id
_entity_poly.type
_entity_poly.pdbx_seq_one_letter_code
_entity_poly.pdbx_strand_id
1 'polypeptide(L)'
;MIVDGMHSKAGAVRSAFQAIGSDRLLLITDSMRAKGMPDGDYDLGGQTVRVHGEKATLEDGTLAGSVLRMNDAVRLMRTFTDASWEDVAKMTSWNQAKALNISDRKGNVAAGFDADVVLFGQDVLQETWCAGQLRFEEGSK
;
A
#
# COMPACT_ATOMS: atom_id res chain seq x y z
N MET A 1 6.03 -6.62 1.10
CA MET A 1 6.66 -5.80 2.15
C MET A 1 5.63 -4.81 2.66
N ILE A 2 5.48 -4.72 3.98
CA ILE A 2 4.60 -3.75 4.65
C ILE A 2 5.45 -2.53 4.98
N VAL A 3 5.10 -1.36 4.42
CA VAL A 3 5.87 -0.12 4.55
C VAL A 3 5.10 0.88 5.40
N ASP A 4 5.02 0.61 6.71
CA ASP A 4 4.34 1.45 7.70
C ASP A 4 5.30 2.04 8.76
N GLY A 5 6.60 1.74 8.69
CA GLY A 5 7.58 2.17 9.70
C GLY A 5 7.50 1.42 11.04
N MET A 6 6.59 0.45 11.17
CA MET A 6 6.40 -0.38 12.36
C MET A 6 6.82 -1.82 12.11
N HIS A 7 6.25 -2.49 11.11
CA HIS A 7 6.65 -3.83 10.69
C HIS A 7 8.08 -3.85 10.16
N SER A 8 8.49 -2.76 9.50
CA SER A 8 9.84 -2.60 8.99
C SER A 8 10.28 -1.15 9.17
N LYS A 9 11.39 -0.95 9.87
CA LYS A 9 11.99 0.37 10.05
C LYS A 9 12.58 0.87 8.73
N ALA A 10 12.67 2.19 8.58
CA ALA A 10 13.13 2.85 7.35
C ALA A 10 14.47 2.29 6.82
N GLY A 11 15.42 1.98 7.72
CA GLY A 11 16.69 1.33 7.34
C GLY A 11 16.50 -0.03 6.68
N ALA A 12 15.63 -0.89 7.23
CA ALA A 12 15.34 -2.21 6.67
C ALA A 12 14.63 -2.11 5.32
N VAL A 13 13.68 -1.17 5.18
CA VAL A 13 13.00 -0.88 3.90
C VAL A 13 14.01 -0.47 2.83
N ARG A 14 14.94 0.43 3.17
CA ARG A 14 16.01 0.88 2.25
C ARG A 14 16.94 -0.26 1.84
N SER A 15 17.38 -1.07 2.79
CA SER A 15 18.23 -2.24 2.50
C SER A 15 17.51 -3.24 1.60
N ALA A 16 16.23 -3.52 1.85
CA ALA A 16 15.43 -4.41 1.01
C ALA A 16 15.28 -3.85 -0.42
N PHE A 17 15.02 -2.55 -0.55
CA PHE A 17 14.95 -1.86 -1.85
C PHE A 17 16.23 -2.01 -2.65
N GLN A 18 17.38 -1.69 -2.03
CA GLN A 18 18.69 -1.76 -2.69
C GLN A 18 19.09 -3.19 -3.06
N ALA A 19 18.76 -4.18 -2.23
CA ALA A 19 19.15 -5.57 -2.46
C ALA A 19 18.24 -6.31 -3.45
N ILE A 20 16.92 -6.06 -3.39
CA ILE A 20 15.93 -6.83 -4.16
C ILE A 20 15.62 -6.14 -5.50
N GLY A 21 15.56 -4.80 -5.49
CA GLY A 21 15.18 -3.96 -6.64
C GLY A 21 13.67 -3.83 -6.82
N SER A 22 13.25 -2.76 -7.52
CA SER A 22 11.84 -2.45 -7.77
C SER A 22 11.14 -3.45 -8.68
N ASP A 23 11.86 -4.22 -9.51
CA ASP A 23 11.27 -5.20 -10.42
C ASP A 23 10.76 -6.48 -9.74
N ARG A 24 11.15 -6.71 -8.47
CA ARG A 24 10.80 -7.90 -7.70
C ARG A 24 10.12 -7.60 -6.37
N LEU A 25 10.21 -6.36 -5.88
CA LEU A 25 9.50 -5.96 -4.67
C LEU A 25 8.00 -5.82 -4.92
N LEU A 26 7.23 -6.24 -3.94
CA LEU A 26 5.77 -6.18 -3.89
C LEU A 26 5.38 -5.48 -2.60
N LEU A 27 4.76 -4.31 -2.70
CA LEU A 27 4.19 -3.60 -1.57
C LEU A 27 2.80 -4.14 -1.26
N ILE A 28 2.56 -4.44 0.01
CA ILE A 28 1.27 -4.87 0.52
C ILE A 28 0.95 -4.07 1.78
N THR A 29 -0.33 -3.93 2.10
CA THR A 29 -0.73 -3.30 3.35
C THR A 29 -0.71 -4.30 4.50
N ASP A 30 -1.12 -5.54 4.25
CA ASP A 30 -1.52 -6.49 5.30
C ASP A 30 -2.52 -5.87 6.29
N SER A 31 -3.40 -5.02 5.76
CA SER A 31 -4.30 -4.22 6.57
C SER A 31 -5.50 -5.03 7.05
N MET A 32 -5.84 -4.90 8.32
CA MET A 32 -7.02 -5.50 8.93
C MET A 32 -8.23 -4.54 8.99
N ARG A 33 -9.38 -5.03 9.46
CA ARG A 33 -10.69 -4.34 9.41
C ARG A 33 -10.73 -2.92 10.03
N ALA A 34 -9.77 -2.59 10.88
CA ALA A 34 -9.66 -1.28 11.53
C ALA A 34 -9.05 -0.19 10.63
N LYS A 35 -8.50 -0.54 9.45
CA LYS A 35 -7.95 0.46 8.52
C LYS A 35 -9.01 1.51 8.18
N GLY A 36 -8.72 2.77 8.52
CA GLY A 36 -9.62 3.90 8.27
C GLY A 36 -10.72 4.08 9.31
N MET A 37 -10.71 3.29 10.39
CA MET A 37 -11.62 3.40 11.51
C MET A 37 -10.95 4.14 12.69
N PRO A 38 -11.71 4.67 13.66
CA PRO A 38 -11.15 5.24 14.89
C PRO A 38 -10.39 4.22 15.73
N ASP A 39 -9.59 4.69 16.69
CA ASP A 39 -8.98 3.83 17.71
C ASP A 39 -10.03 2.98 18.44
N GLY A 40 -9.66 1.74 18.79
CA GLY A 40 -10.56 0.81 19.45
C GLY A 40 -10.10 -0.63 19.37
N ASP A 41 -10.95 -1.52 19.88
CA ASP A 41 -10.72 -2.97 19.87
C ASP A 41 -11.48 -3.60 18.69
N TYR A 42 -10.80 -4.41 17.90
CA TYR A 42 -11.30 -5.02 16.66
C TYR A 42 -11.01 -6.52 16.63
N ASP A 43 -11.88 -7.29 15.97
CA ASP A 43 -11.64 -8.72 15.76
C ASP A 43 -10.68 -8.98 14.59
N LEU A 44 -9.73 -9.89 14.79
CA LEU A 44 -8.92 -10.50 13.74
C LEU A 44 -8.81 -12.01 13.97
N GLY A 45 -9.62 -12.79 13.26
CA GLY A 45 -9.55 -14.26 13.33
C GLY A 45 -9.89 -14.82 14.71
N GLY A 46 -10.82 -14.18 15.44
CA GLY A 46 -11.23 -14.58 16.79
C GLY A 46 -10.35 -14.01 17.91
N GLN A 47 -9.33 -13.22 17.59
CA GLN A 47 -8.49 -12.52 18.57
C GLN A 47 -8.85 -11.04 18.61
N THR A 48 -8.86 -10.47 19.82
CA THR A 48 -9.02 -9.02 20.02
C THR A 48 -7.70 -8.31 19.71
N VAL A 49 -7.74 -7.41 18.72
CA VAL A 49 -6.64 -6.53 18.33
C VAL A 49 -6.99 -5.11 18.76
N ARG A 50 -6.14 -4.52 19.60
CA ARG A 50 -6.25 -3.12 20.01
C ARG A 50 -5.53 -2.23 19.01
N VAL A 51 -6.23 -1.23 18.50
CA VAL A 51 -5.71 -0.23 17.57
C VAL A 51 -5.61 1.10 18.26
N HIS A 52 -4.40 1.68 18.23
CA HIS A 52 -4.13 3.02 18.71
C HIS A 52 -3.22 3.76 17.72
N GLY A 53 -3.76 4.80 17.08
CA GLY A 53 -3.11 5.47 15.97
C GLY A 53 -2.88 4.50 14.80
N GLU A 54 -1.63 4.36 14.37
CA GLU A 54 -1.26 3.48 13.25
C GLU A 54 -0.92 2.04 13.69
N LYS A 55 -0.92 1.75 15.00
CA LYS A 55 -0.45 0.48 15.55
C LYS A 55 -1.62 -0.45 15.88
N ALA A 56 -1.57 -1.69 15.39
CA ALA A 56 -2.50 -2.76 15.70
C ALA A 56 -1.79 -3.90 16.44
N THR A 57 -2.20 -4.18 17.68
CA THR A 57 -1.54 -5.20 18.52
C THR A 57 -2.51 -6.09 19.29
N LEU A 58 -2.08 -7.32 19.57
CA LEU A 58 -2.69 -8.17 20.59
C LEU A 58 -2.43 -7.62 22.00
N GLU A 59 -3.06 -8.24 23.00
CA GLU A 59 -2.92 -7.86 24.42
C GLU A 59 -1.47 -7.91 24.91
N ASP A 60 -0.67 -8.86 24.41
CA ASP A 60 0.74 -9.02 24.75
C ASP A 60 1.68 -8.02 24.02
N GLY A 61 1.12 -7.16 23.17
CA GLY A 61 1.86 -6.16 22.38
C GLY A 61 2.40 -6.66 21.04
N THR A 62 2.15 -7.92 20.67
CA THR A 62 2.48 -8.48 19.35
C THR A 62 1.71 -7.76 18.24
N LEU A 63 2.36 -7.41 17.12
CA LEU A 63 1.69 -6.82 15.96
C LEU A 63 0.73 -7.82 15.32
N ALA A 64 -0.48 -7.37 14.99
CA ALA A 64 -1.54 -8.20 14.41
C ALA A 64 -2.16 -7.53 13.19
N GLY A 65 -1.55 -7.77 12.03
CA GLY A 65 -1.83 -7.03 10.79
C GLY A 65 -1.43 -5.55 10.91
N SER A 66 -1.89 -4.74 9.97
CA SER A 66 -1.66 -3.29 9.96
C SER A 66 -2.98 -2.51 9.82
N VAL A 67 -2.89 -1.18 9.95
CA VAL A 67 -3.94 -0.24 9.49
C VAL A 67 -3.44 0.63 8.33
N LEU A 68 -2.38 0.18 7.64
CA LEU A 68 -1.72 0.92 6.56
C LEU A 68 -2.64 1.07 5.34
N ARG A 69 -2.70 2.29 4.78
CA ARG A 69 -3.32 2.54 3.47
C ARG A 69 -2.25 2.45 2.38
N MET A 70 -2.64 2.01 1.18
CA MET A 70 -1.66 1.79 0.11
C MET A 70 -1.00 3.10 -0.36
N ASN A 71 -1.75 4.20 -0.42
CA ASN A 71 -1.21 5.52 -0.73
C ASN A 71 -0.20 6.01 0.33
N ASP A 72 -0.42 5.70 1.61
CA ASP A 72 0.57 5.99 2.65
C ASP A 72 1.83 5.12 2.50
N ALA A 73 1.68 3.84 2.11
CA ALA A 73 2.80 2.97 1.81
C ALA A 73 3.68 3.53 0.67
N VAL A 74 3.05 4.09 -0.38
CA VAL A 74 3.73 4.80 -1.48
C VAL A 74 4.55 5.98 -0.94
N ARG A 75 3.91 6.86 -0.16
CA ARG A 75 4.56 8.05 0.42
C ARG A 75 5.75 7.66 1.30
N LEU A 76 5.56 6.67 2.18
CA LEU A 76 6.62 6.17 3.06
C LEU A 76 7.75 5.50 2.27
N MET A 77 7.44 4.73 1.22
CA MET A 77 8.46 4.11 0.37
C MET A 77 9.36 5.17 -0.29
N ARG A 78 8.77 6.23 -0.86
CA ARG A 78 9.50 7.36 -1.45
C ARG A 78 10.22 8.23 -0.41
N THR A 79 9.75 8.23 0.84
CA THR A 79 10.42 8.95 1.94
C THR A 79 11.61 8.15 2.49
N PHE A 80 11.49 6.83 2.59
CA PHE A 80 12.52 5.96 3.16
C PHE A 80 13.61 5.57 2.17
N THR A 81 13.36 5.74 0.88
CA THR A 81 14.24 5.30 -0.22
C THR A 81 14.27 6.34 -1.33
N ASP A 82 15.17 6.17 -2.31
CA ASP A 82 15.25 7.04 -3.49
C ASP A 82 14.36 6.53 -4.65
N ALA A 83 13.26 5.82 -4.34
CA ALA A 83 12.38 5.23 -5.33
C ALA A 83 11.71 6.29 -6.23
N SER A 84 11.83 6.09 -7.54
CA SER A 84 11.12 6.85 -8.57
C SER A 84 9.62 6.52 -8.60
N TRP A 85 8.84 7.30 -9.34
CA TRP A 85 7.42 6.97 -9.57
C TRP A 85 7.27 5.68 -10.37
N GLU A 86 8.18 5.41 -11.30
CA GLU A 86 8.26 4.17 -12.07
C GLU A 86 8.54 2.98 -11.15
N ASP A 87 9.46 3.12 -10.19
CA ASP A 87 9.71 2.08 -9.19
C ASP A 87 8.47 1.80 -8.35
N VAL A 88 7.79 2.84 -7.89
CA VAL A 88 6.55 2.70 -7.11
C VAL A 88 5.45 2.03 -7.92
N ALA A 89 5.25 2.42 -9.18
CA ALA A 89 4.26 1.80 -10.07
C ALA A 89 4.56 0.32 -10.29
N LYS A 90 5.85 -0.05 -10.39
CA LYS A 90 6.27 -1.45 -10.44
C LYS A 90 5.88 -2.20 -9.18
N MET A 91 6.28 -1.66 -8.03
CA MET A 91 6.15 -2.35 -6.74
C MET A 91 4.72 -2.40 -6.19
N THR A 92 3.83 -1.53 -6.67
CA THR A 92 2.44 -1.44 -6.19
C THR A 92 1.41 -1.95 -7.19
N SER A 93 1.78 -2.17 -8.46
CA SER A 93 0.84 -2.58 -9.50
C SER A 93 1.40 -3.60 -10.48
N TRP A 94 2.42 -3.24 -11.29
CA TRP A 94 2.92 -4.10 -12.37
C TRP A 94 3.41 -5.47 -11.88
N ASN A 95 4.16 -5.50 -10.77
CA ASN A 95 4.71 -6.74 -10.25
C ASN A 95 3.61 -7.67 -9.72
N GLN A 96 2.58 -7.13 -9.05
CA GLN A 96 1.41 -7.93 -8.64
C GLN A 96 0.66 -8.46 -9.87
N ALA A 97 0.45 -7.62 -10.89
CA ALA A 97 -0.26 -8.03 -12.10
C ALA A 97 0.43 -9.21 -12.80
N LYS A 98 1.76 -9.19 -12.88
CA LYS A 98 2.55 -10.34 -13.36
C LYS A 98 2.41 -11.56 -12.46
N ALA A 99 2.57 -11.40 -11.15
CA ALA A 99 2.51 -12.50 -10.18
C ALA A 99 1.14 -13.20 -10.17
N LEU A 100 0.07 -12.47 -10.47
CA LEU A 100 -1.31 -12.96 -10.54
C LEU A 100 -1.73 -13.39 -11.95
N ASN A 101 -0.84 -13.32 -12.95
CA ASN A 101 -1.12 -13.62 -14.36
C ASN A 101 -2.29 -12.80 -14.95
N ILE A 102 -2.34 -11.51 -14.63
CA ILE A 102 -3.33 -10.54 -15.14
C ILE A 102 -2.68 -9.30 -15.79
N SER A 103 -1.38 -9.40 -16.12
CA SER A 103 -0.59 -8.31 -16.72
C SER A 103 -0.90 -8.04 -18.19
N ASP A 104 -1.80 -8.81 -18.78
CA ASP A 104 -2.41 -8.56 -20.09
C ASP A 104 -3.46 -7.42 -20.03
N ARG A 105 -3.96 -7.10 -18.82
CA ARG A 105 -5.03 -6.11 -18.63
C ARG A 105 -4.84 -5.15 -17.45
N LYS A 106 -4.02 -5.48 -16.44
CA LYS A 106 -3.74 -4.64 -15.26
C LYS A 106 -2.28 -4.27 -15.14
N GLY A 107 -1.99 -3.25 -14.33
CA GLY A 107 -0.64 -2.94 -13.88
C GLY A 107 0.20 -2.08 -14.82
N ASN A 108 -0.38 -1.59 -15.92
CA ASN A 108 0.29 -0.72 -16.87
C ASN A 108 -0.69 0.33 -17.43
N VAL A 109 -0.18 1.52 -17.76
CA VAL A 109 -0.94 2.58 -18.41
C VAL A 109 -0.61 2.55 -19.90
N ALA A 110 -1.36 1.72 -20.64
CA ALA A 110 -1.19 1.55 -22.08
C ALA A 110 -2.52 1.21 -22.76
N ALA A 111 -2.62 1.44 -24.07
CA ALA A 111 -3.79 1.06 -24.83
C ALA A 111 -4.08 -0.46 -24.70
N GLY A 112 -5.35 -0.81 -24.52
CA GLY A 112 -5.79 -2.20 -24.32
C GLY A 112 -5.85 -2.66 -22.86
N PHE A 113 -5.30 -1.89 -21.91
CA PHE A 113 -5.41 -2.17 -20.48
C PHE A 113 -6.71 -1.58 -19.89
N ASP A 114 -7.18 -2.15 -18.78
CA ASP A 114 -8.28 -1.56 -18.03
C ASP A 114 -7.86 -0.19 -17.50
N ALA A 115 -8.75 0.80 -17.57
CA ALA A 115 -8.52 2.15 -17.04
C ALA A 115 -8.64 2.18 -15.50
N ASP A 116 -7.78 1.39 -14.85
CA ASP A 116 -7.51 1.40 -13.41
C ASP A 116 -6.30 2.30 -13.15
N VAL A 117 -6.56 3.56 -12.81
CA VAL A 117 -5.52 4.60 -12.72
C VAL A 117 -5.70 5.38 -11.43
N VAL A 118 -4.58 5.73 -10.81
CA VAL A 118 -4.53 6.64 -9.66
C VAL A 118 -3.75 7.88 -10.06
N LEU A 119 -4.28 9.05 -9.72
CA LEU A 119 -3.60 10.33 -9.93
C LEU A 119 -3.00 10.78 -8.61
N PHE A 120 -1.70 11.04 -8.59
CA PHE A 120 -1.02 11.65 -7.47
C PHE A 120 -0.55 13.06 -7.82
N GLY A 121 -0.79 14.02 -6.92
CA GLY A 121 -0.24 15.37 -6.96
C GLY A 121 0.61 15.58 -5.71
N GLN A 122 1.89 15.91 -5.86
CA GLN A 122 2.82 16.13 -4.73
C GLN A 122 2.75 15.03 -3.64
N ASP A 123 2.75 13.75 -4.04
CA ASP A 123 2.63 12.58 -3.14
C ASP A 123 1.27 12.40 -2.44
N VAL A 124 0.27 13.20 -2.79
CA VAL A 124 -1.10 13.09 -2.31
C VAL A 124 -1.99 12.47 -3.39
N LEU A 125 -2.77 11.45 -3.03
CA LEU A 125 -3.73 10.82 -3.93
C LEU A 125 -4.86 11.81 -4.23
N GLN A 126 -4.99 12.20 -5.49
CA GLN A 126 -6.01 13.13 -5.98
C GLN A 126 -7.24 12.37 -6.48
N GLU A 127 -7.04 11.36 -7.33
CA GLU A 127 -8.14 10.65 -7.97
C GLU A 127 -7.87 9.15 -8.06
N THR A 128 -8.92 8.36 -8.03
CA THR A 128 -8.88 6.94 -8.38
C THR A 128 -9.95 6.62 -9.40
N TRP A 129 -9.53 6.04 -10.50
CA TRP A 129 -10.38 5.54 -11.57
C TRP A 129 -10.32 4.01 -11.55
N CYS A 130 -11.47 3.36 -11.59
CA CYS A 130 -11.57 1.91 -11.72
C CYS A 130 -12.45 1.58 -12.93
N ALA A 131 -11.90 0.82 -13.88
CA ALA A 131 -12.53 0.51 -15.17
C ALA A 131 -13.05 1.77 -15.88
N GLY A 132 -12.30 2.86 -15.83
CA GLY A 132 -12.64 4.14 -16.49
C GLY A 132 -13.69 4.96 -15.76
N GLN A 133 -14.10 4.57 -14.55
CA GLN A 133 -15.05 5.33 -13.73
C GLN A 133 -14.34 5.96 -12.53
N LEU A 134 -14.57 7.26 -12.31
CA LEU A 134 -14.09 7.95 -11.11
C LEU A 134 -14.73 7.33 -9.86
N ARG A 135 -13.91 6.87 -8.92
CA ARG A 135 -14.32 6.22 -7.66
C ARG A 135 -13.91 6.99 -6.42
N PHE A 136 -12.94 7.88 -6.55
CA PHE A 136 -12.46 8.75 -5.49
C PHE A 136 -11.91 10.02 -6.13
N GLU A 137 -12.22 11.16 -5.53
CA GLU A 137 -11.66 12.47 -5.83
C GLU A 137 -11.35 13.18 -4.51
N GLU A 138 -10.16 13.73 -4.34
CA GLU A 138 -9.78 14.43 -3.12
C GLU A 138 -10.69 15.64 -2.89
N GLY A 139 -11.27 15.74 -1.68
CA GLY A 139 -12.22 16.80 -1.34
C GLY A 139 -13.68 16.53 -1.72
N SER A 140 -13.96 15.48 -2.49
CA SER A 140 -15.33 14.99 -2.68
C SER A 140 -15.79 14.22 -1.43
N LYS A 141 -16.99 14.51 -0.93
CA LYS A 141 -17.60 13.86 0.24
C LYS A 141 -18.51 12.71 -0.17
#